data_AF-A0A445MX02-F1
#
_entry.id   AF-A0A445MX02-F1
#
_cell.length_a   1.000
_cell.length_b   1.000
_cell.length_c   1.000
_cell.angle_alpha   90.00
_cell.angle_beta   90.00
_cell.angle_gamma   90.00
#
_symmetry.space_group_name_H-M   'P 1'
#
loop_
_entity.id
_entity.type
_entity.pdbx_description
1 polymer ?
#
loop_
_entity_poly.entity_id
_entity_poly.type
_entity_poly.pdbx_seq_one_letter_code
_entity_poly.pdbx_strand_id
1 'polypeptide(L)'
;MKRAEMLMLMLVFVLWHVLPAMADGNVRATMSSSGNLKITGDKRSNQIVVTNNGIGDIRVEGMSGTTVNGGNGGVDFAITTSNTLEGKLDIILKGGDNYVEIRDITVIKKMQLKCGHGDNTIGIFNATLVDDVSLNTGHGNDFIVLAGDTLIAEKLAIKTSGGDDSIEIAECASNYGKTIIKTNSGNDLINLQGYYLGRLALDTGKGIDELYISQYINVNRVKIFLGRDDDKILFASTANLTGTVTINGGKGDNDRIVQDDGLSTDFYLMSKFIENSAVETDADNEPAVITSQMVLDYTARGGDPLDISCPE
;
A
#
# COMPACT_ATOMS: atom_id res chain seq x y z
N MET A 1 20.67 0.83 16.05
CA MET A 1 20.47 -0.63 15.77
C MET A 1 21.17 -0.99 14.45
N LYS A 2 21.77 -2.17 14.27
CA LYS A 2 22.73 -2.37 13.15
C LYS A 2 21.98 -2.46 11.79
N ARG A 3 22.44 -1.72 10.77
CA ARG A 3 21.93 -1.76 9.37
C ARG A 3 21.65 -3.17 8.82
N ALA A 4 22.36 -4.19 9.28
CA ALA A 4 22.14 -5.59 8.92
C ALA A 4 20.89 -6.23 9.55
N GLU A 5 20.51 -5.87 10.78
CA GLU A 5 19.26 -6.33 11.42
C GLU A 5 18.04 -5.66 10.78
N MET A 6 18.21 -4.43 10.29
CA MET A 6 17.18 -3.66 9.60
C MET A 6 16.95 -4.14 8.15
N LEU A 7 18.02 -4.42 7.41
CA LEU A 7 17.93 -5.11 6.12
C LEU A 7 17.37 -6.54 6.27
N MET A 8 17.68 -7.21 7.38
CA MET A 8 17.13 -8.54 7.68
C MET A 8 15.64 -8.47 8.02
N LEU A 9 15.15 -7.44 8.72
CA LEU A 9 13.71 -7.22 8.90
C LEU A 9 13.02 -6.95 7.54
N MET A 10 13.64 -6.14 6.68
CA MET A 10 13.10 -5.79 5.35
C MET A 10 13.09 -6.96 4.34
N LEU A 11 14.08 -7.86 4.40
CA LEU A 11 14.10 -9.08 3.57
C LEU A 11 13.19 -10.20 4.12
N VAL A 12 12.84 -10.17 5.40
CA VAL A 12 11.97 -11.18 6.03
C VAL A 12 10.49 -10.98 5.67
N PHE A 13 10.04 -9.76 5.33
CA PHE A 13 8.64 -9.51 4.95
C PHE A 13 8.23 -10.16 3.61
N VAL A 14 9.13 -10.22 2.63
CA VAL A 14 8.89 -10.92 1.35
C VAL A 14 8.78 -12.45 1.54
N LEU A 15 9.31 -13.00 2.64
CA LEU A 15 9.36 -14.45 2.88
C LEU A 15 8.32 -14.97 3.88
N TRP A 16 7.53 -14.10 4.52
CA TRP A 16 6.46 -14.55 5.42
C TRP A 16 5.11 -14.58 4.70
N HIS A 17 4.95 -15.61 3.87
CA HIS A 17 3.61 -16.09 3.56
C HIS A 17 3.08 -16.73 4.85
N VAL A 18 2.26 -16.02 5.63
CA VAL A 18 1.41 -16.68 6.63
C VAL A 18 0.63 -17.72 5.84
N LEU A 19 0.93 -19.00 6.08
CA LEU A 19 0.21 -20.08 5.39
C LEU A 19 -1.25 -19.91 5.76
N PRO A 20 -2.12 -19.64 4.77
CA PRO A 20 -3.48 -19.22 5.09
C PRO A 20 -4.22 -20.39 5.73
N ALA A 21 -4.84 -20.15 6.88
CA ALA A 21 -5.59 -21.15 7.65
C ALA A 21 -6.64 -21.83 6.76
N MET A 22 -6.92 -23.13 6.98
CA MET A 22 -7.86 -23.90 6.14
C MET A 22 -9.13 -23.10 5.82
N ALA A 23 -9.42 -22.93 4.53
CA ALA A 23 -10.59 -22.20 4.04
C ALA A 23 -11.58 -23.20 3.45
N ASP A 24 -12.79 -23.25 3.99
CA ASP A 24 -13.88 -24.12 3.52
C ASP A 24 -15.00 -23.31 2.80
N GLY A 25 -14.63 -22.13 2.30
CA GLY A 25 -15.51 -21.24 1.54
C GLY A 25 -15.72 -21.66 0.09
N ASN A 26 -16.65 -20.99 -0.57
CA ASN A 26 -16.87 -21.11 -2.00
C ASN A 26 -16.93 -19.74 -2.67
N VAL A 27 -16.20 -19.60 -3.77
CA VAL A 27 -16.37 -18.49 -4.69
C VAL A 27 -17.19 -18.88 -5.91
N ARG A 28 -17.97 -17.93 -6.43
CA ARG A 28 -18.59 -18.01 -7.75
C ARG A 28 -17.83 -17.13 -8.73
N ALA A 29 -17.24 -17.72 -9.76
CA ALA A 29 -16.52 -17.03 -10.82
C ALA A 29 -17.32 -17.09 -12.13
N THR A 30 -17.53 -15.94 -12.77
CA THR A 30 -18.27 -15.83 -14.04
C THR A 30 -17.66 -14.77 -14.93
N MET A 31 -17.60 -15.04 -16.23
CA MET A 31 -17.21 -14.04 -17.24
C MET A 31 -18.43 -13.60 -18.05
N SER A 32 -18.61 -12.28 -18.19
CA SER A 32 -19.66 -11.72 -19.06
C SER A 32 -19.27 -11.81 -20.54
N SER A 33 -20.26 -11.64 -21.43
CA SER A 33 -20.01 -11.50 -22.87
C SER A 33 -19.14 -10.30 -23.25
N SER A 34 -19.02 -9.32 -22.36
CA SER A 34 -18.13 -8.16 -22.50
C SER A 34 -16.74 -8.38 -21.91
N GLY A 35 -16.39 -9.62 -21.53
CA GLY A 35 -15.08 -9.96 -20.97
C GLY A 35 -14.84 -9.52 -19.54
N ASN A 36 -15.89 -9.16 -18.77
CA ASN A 36 -15.72 -8.83 -17.35
C ASN A 36 -15.71 -10.12 -16.53
N LEU A 37 -14.62 -10.37 -15.81
CA LEU A 37 -14.52 -11.47 -14.86
C LEU A 37 -14.99 -10.98 -13.48
N LYS A 38 -16.07 -11.60 -12.99
CA LYS A 38 -16.60 -11.35 -11.66
C LYS A 38 -16.43 -12.59 -10.78
N ILE A 39 -15.81 -12.40 -9.63
CA ILE A 39 -15.63 -13.42 -8.59
C ILE A 39 -16.37 -12.95 -7.35
N THR A 40 -17.26 -13.76 -6.81
CA THR A 40 -18.03 -13.43 -5.60
C THR A 40 -17.91 -14.55 -4.58
N GLY A 41 -17.33 -14.23 -3.43
CA GLY A 41 -17.22 -15.14 -2.29
C GLY A 41 -18.52 -15.28 -1.50
N ASP A 42 -18.55 -16.29 -0.66
CA ASP A 42 -19.48 -16.40 0.44
C ASP A 42 -18.97 -15.59 1.66
N LYS A 43 -19.48 -15.88 2.86
CA LYS A 43 -19.10 -15.20 4.11
C LYS A 43 -17.95 -15.89 4.85
N ARG A 44 -17.47 -17.03 4.35
CA ARG A 44 -16.37 -17.79 4.95
C ARG A 44 -15.05 -17.26 4.41
N SER A 45 -13.94 -17.70 5.01
CA SER A 45 -12.63 -17.53 4.41
C SER A 45 -12.60 -18.15 3.01
N ASN A 46 -12.19 -17.36 2.03
CA ASN A 46 -11.95 -17.82 0.67
C ASN A 46 -10.49 -17.58 0.32
N GLN A 47 -9.85 -18.60 -0.23
CA GLN A 47 -8.48 -18.50 -0.74
C GLN A 47 -8.49 -18.78 -2.23
N ILE A 48 -8.08 -17.80 -3.04
CA ILE A 48 -8.10 -17.91 -4.49
C ILE A 48 -6.81 -17.38 -5.12
N VAL A 49 -6.45 -17.98 -6.25
CA VAL A 49 -5.42 -17.48 -7.16
C VAL A 49 -6.07 -17.19 -8.51
N VAL A 50 -5.85 -15.98 -9.04
CA VAL A 50 -6.23 -15.59 -10.38
C VAL A 50 -4.97 -15.45 -11.23
N THR A 51 -4.81 -16.31 -12.22
CA THR A 51 -3.58 -16.42 -13.00
C THR A 51 -3.85 -16.77 -14.46
N ASN A 52 -2.80 -16.86 -15.26
CA ASN A 52 -2.82 -17.51 -16.57
C ASN A 52 -2.64 -19.02 -16.40
N ASN A 53 -3.41 -19.85 -17.11
CA ASN A 53 -3.27 -21.31 -17.09
C ASN A 53 -2.10 -21.88 -17.93
N GLY A 54 -1.25 -21.03 -18.51
CA GLY A 54 -0.10 -21.40 -19.34
C GLY A 54 -0.42 -21.63 -20.82
N ILE A 55 -1.70 -21.64 -21.20
CA ILE A 55 -2.16 -21.69 -22.60
C ILE A 55 -2.83 -20.40 -23.06
N GLY A 56 -2.86 -19.38 -22.20
CA GLY A 56 -3.32 -18.04 -22.52
C GLY A 56 -4.67 -17.65 -21.92
N ASP A 57 -5.36 -18.56 -21.23
CA ASP A 57 -6.64 -18.28 -20.58
C ASP A 57 -6.47 -17.77 -19.16
N ILE A 58 -7.49 -17.08 -18.63
CA ILE A 58 -7.52 -16.70 -17.22
C ILE A 58 -8.08 -17.86 -16.40
N ARG A 59 -7.33 -18.32 -15.41
CA ARG A 59 -7.73 -19.32 -14.43
C ARG A 59 -8.05 -18.69 -13.09
N VAL A 60 -9.14 -19.13 -12.50
CA VAL A 60 -9.48 -18.86 -11.09
C VAL A 60 -9.41 -20.18 -10.34
N GLU A 61 -8.45 -20.31 -9.43
CA GLU A 61 -8.19 -21.51 -8.66
C GLU A 61 -8.52 -21.29 -7.18
N GLY A 62 -9.17 -22.27 -6.56
CA GLY A 62 -9.45 -22.27 -5.13
C GLY A 62 -8.35 -23.03 -4.38
N MET A 63 -7.92 -22.49 -3.25
CA MET A 63 -6.83 -23.01 -2.42
C MET A 63 -7.34 -23.46 -1.05
N SER A 64 -6.59 -24.36 -0.41
CA SER A 64 -6.78 -24.79 0.99
C SER A 64 -8.20 -25.19 1.38
N GLY A 65 -8.95 -25.77 0.43
CA GLY A 65 -10.34 -26.22 0.61
C GLY A 65 -11.40 -25.31 -0.02
N THR A 66 -11.02 -24.11 -0.50
CA THR A 66 -11.94 -23.19 -1.17
C THR A 66 -12.38 -23.79 -2.49
N THR A 67 -13.69 -23.85 -2.74
CA THR A 67 -14.22 -24.32 -4.03
C THR A 67 -14.49 -23.15 -4.98
N VAL A 68 -14.33 -23.39 -6.28
CA VAL A 68 -14.70 -22.45 -7.35
C VAL A 68 -15.89 -23.01 -8.10
N ASN A 69 -17.01 -22.28 -8.09
CA ASN A 69 -18.28 -22.72 -8.67
C ASN A 69 -18.74 -24.10 -8.13
N GLY A 70 -18.45 -24.39 -6.86
CA GLY A 70 -18.78 -25.65 -6.19
C GLY A 70 -17.83 -26.82 -6.50
N GLY A 71 -16.78 -26.60 -7.32
CA GLY A 71 -15.77 -27.60 -7.65
C GLY A 71 -14.45 -27.38 -6.88
N ASN A 72 -13.70 -28.47 -6.67
CA ASN A 72 -12.39 -28.46 -6.00
C ASN A 72 -11.21 -28.11 -6.93
N GLY A 73 -11.48 -27.78 -8.20
CA GLY A 73 -10.46 -27.39 -9.19
C GLY A 73 -10.67 -25.96 -9.65
N GLY A 74 -9.64 -25.38 -10.27
CA GLY A 74 -9.77 -24.07 -10.91
C GLY A 74 -10.68 -24.09 -12.13
N VAL A 75 -11.26 -22.93 -12.42
CA VAL A 75 -12.11 -22.66 -13.59
C VAL A 75 -11.35 -21.77 -14.55
N ASP A 76 -11.22 -22.24 -15.79
CA ASP A 76 -10.57 -21.49 -16.86
C ASP A 76 -11.60 -20.70 -17.67
N PHE A 77 -11.24 -19.47 -18.03
CA PHE A 77 -12.05 -18.52 -18.78
C PHE A 77 -11.30 -18.15 -20.07
N ALA A 78 -11.86 -18.63 -21.19
CA ALA A 78 -11.29 -18.40 -22.51
C ALA A 78 -11.22 -16.90 -22.86
N ILE A 79 -10.04 -16.41 -23.21
CA ILE A 79 -9.83 -15.02 -23.63
C ILE A 79 -9.23 -14.93 -25.03
N THR A 80 -9.44 -13.79 -25.69
CA THR A 80 -9.03 -13.59 -27.09
C THR A 80 -7.56 -13.25 -27.25
N THR A 81 -7.01 -12.58 -26.25
CA THR A 81 -5.63 -12.08 -26.22
C THR A 81 -4.94 -12.76 -25.05
N SER A 82 -3.90 -13.56 -25.30
CA SER A 82 -3.24 -14.36 -24.26
C SER A 82 -2.94 -13.55 -22.99
N ASN A 83 -3.38 -14.07 -21.84
CA ASN A 83 -3.20 -13.52 -20.49
C ASN A 83 -3.86 -12.15 -20.25
N THR A 84 -4.62 -11.64 -21.23
CA THR A 84 -5.21 -10.31 -21.19
C THR A 84 -6.72 -10.39 -21.02
N LEU A 85 -7.18 -9.97 -19.84
CA LEU A 85 -8.57 -9.71 -19.57
C LEU A 85 -8.95 -8.33 -20.13
N GLU A 86 -9.63 -8.33 -21.27
CA GLU A 86 -10.08 -7.12 -21.97
C GLU A 86 -11.11 -6.30 -21.17
N GLY A 87 -11.83 -6.96 -20.25
CA GLY A 87 -12.82 -6.34 -19.37
C GLY A 87 -12.30 -6.08 -17.97
N LYS A 88 -13.24 -5.91 -17.04
CA LYS A 88 -12.96 -5.65 -15.61
C LYS A 88 -12.66 -6.94 -14.86
N LEU A 89 -11.84 -6.83 -13.81
CA LEU A 89 -11.72 -7.84 -12.77
C LEU A 89 -12.41 -7.33 -11.50
N ASP A 90 -13.56 -7.91 -11.16
CA ASP A 90 -14.35 -7.55 -9.97
C ASP A 90 -14.38 -8.73 -8.98
N ILE A 91 -13.60 -8.66 -7.91
CA ILE A 91 -13.55 -9.64 -6.82
C ILE A 91 -14.27 -9.07 -5.60
N ILE A 92 -15.30 -9.77 -5.12
CA ILE A 92 -16.12 -9.34 -3.98
C ILE A 92 -16.34 -10.53 -3.03
N LEU A 93 -15.58 -10.56 -1.94
CA LEU A 93 -15.73 -11.49 -0.83
C LEU A 93 -16.55 -10.79 0.27
N LYS A 94 -17.29 -11.56 1.09
CA LYS A 94 -18.32 -11.01 1.99
C LYS A 94 -17.95 -11.11 3.47
N GLY A 95 -16.70 -11.43 3.77
CA GLY A 95 -16.17 -11.66 5.12
C GLY A 95 -15.18 -12.83 5.16
N GLY A 96 -14.77 -13.19 6.37
CA GLY A 96 -13.77 -14.23 6.61
C GLY A 96 -12.35 -13.74 6.34
N ASP A 97 -11.38 -14.53 6.77
CA ASP A 97 -9.97 -14.25 6.52
C ASP A 97 -9.63 -14.75 5.11
N ASN A 98 -9.51 -13.82 4.15
CA ASN A 98 -9.39 -14.17 2.74
C ASN A 98 -7.94 -14.13 2.27
N TYR A 99 -7.61 -15.00 1.31
CA TYR A 99 -6.36 -14.92 0.57
C TYR A 99 -6.68 -14.72 -0.91
N VAL A 100 -6.12 -13.69 -1.52
CA VAL A 100 -6.28 -13.44 -2.96
C VAL A 100 -4.92 -13.17 -3.57
N GLU A 101 -4.47 -14.04 -4.46
CA GLU A 101 -3.30 -13.80 -5.29
C GLU A 101 -3.74 -13.51 -6.73
N ILE A 102 -3.19 -12.46 -7.34
CA ILE A 102 -3.35 -12.15 -8.75
C ILE A 102 -1.96 -12.12 -9.36
N ARG A 103 -1.72 -12.98 -10.36
CA ARG A 103 -0.37 -13.11 -10.91
C ARG A 103 -0.35 -13.32 -12.41
N ASP A 104 0.67 -12.79 -13.07
CA ASP A 104 1.02 -13.11 -14.47
C ASP A 104 -0.13 -12.86 -15.47
N ILE A 105 -0.96 -11.84 -15.21
CA ILE A 105 -2.09 -11.45 -16.07
C ILE A 105 -2.06 -9.94 -16.39
N THR A 106 -2.72 -9.58 -17.49
CA THR A 106 -3.03 -8.19 -17.85
C THR A 106 -4.53 -7.93 -17.67
N VAL A 107 -4.90 -6.82 -17.04
CA VAL A 107 -6.30 -6.37 -16.94
C VAL A 107 -6.41 -4.98 -17.57
N ILE A 108 -7.20 -4.88 -18.63
CA ILE A 108 -7.31 -3.66 -19.44
C ILE A 108 -8.23 -2.62 -18.82
N LYS A 109 -9.31 -3.06 -18.17
CA LYS A 109 -10.24 -2.17 -17.47
C LYS A 109 -10.00 -2.22 -15.98
N LYS A 110 -10.73 -1.37 -15.27
CA LYS A 110 -10.72 -1.30 -13.82
C LYS A 110 -10.68 -2.67 -13.14
N MET A 111 -9.79 -2.78 -12.16
CA MET A 111 -9.76 -3.87 -11.19
C MET A 111 -10.32 -3.39 -9.84
N GLN A 112 -11.18 -4.21 -9.24
CA GLN A 112 -11.66 -4.02 -7.88
C GLN A 112 -11.58 -5.32 -7.09
N LEU A 113 -11.09 -5.22 -5.87
CA LEU A 113 -11.07 -6.29 -4.88
C LEU A 113 -11.66 -5.76 -3.57
N LYS A 114 -12.66 -6.46 -3.04
CA LYS A 114 -13.35 -6.17 -1.77
C LYS A 114 -13.39 -7.43 -0.91
N CYS A 115 -12.86 -7.42 0.31
CA CYS A 115 -12.82 -8.62 1.17
C CYS A 115 -13.94 -8.68 2.23
N GLY A 116 -14.31 -7.55 2.84
CA GLY A 116 -15.35 -7.52 3.87
C GLY A 116 -14.75 -7.36 5.27
N HIS A 117 -15.08 -8.22 6.22
CA HIS A 117 -14.43 -8.23 7.55
C HIS A 117 -13.57 -9.50 7.67
N GLY A 118 -12.48 -9.45 8.41
CA GLY A 118 -11.53 -10.54 8.62
C GLY A 118 -10.11 -10.11 8.27
N ASP A 119 -9.13 -10.91 8.64
CA ASP A 119 -7.72 -10.63 8.37
C ASP A 119 -7.41 -11.11 6.94
N ASN A 120 -7.23 -10.18 6.01
CA ASN A 120 -7.11 -10.53 4.59
C ASN A 120 -5.68 -10.38 4.09
N THR A 121 -5.26 -11.34 3.27
CA THR A 121 -4.00 -11.31 2.54
C THR A 121 -4.27 -11.11 1.04
N ILE A 122 -3.66 -10.08 0.46
CA ILE A 122 -3.74 -9.78 -0.98
C ILE A 122 -2.33 -9.72 -1.55
N GLY A 123 -2.06 -10.53 -2.58
CA GLY A 123 -0.84 -10.49 -3.37
C GLY A 123 -1.12 -10.14 -4.82
N ILE A 124 -0.37 -9.19 -5.39
CA ILE A 124 -0.40 -8.88 -6.82
C ILE A 124 1.04 -8.95 -7.35
N PHE A 125 1.30 -9.88 -8.25
CA PHE A 125 2.64 -10.21 -8.73
C PHE A 125 2.72 -10.27 -10.26
N ASN A 126 3.72 -9.62 -10.86
CA ASN A 126 3.95 -9.64 -12.31
C ASN A 126 2.68 -9.35 -13.15
N ALA A 127 1.83 -8.44 -12.68
CA ALA A 127 0.56 -8.12 -13.32
C ALA A 127 0.60 -6.76 -14.01
N THR A 128 -0.04 -6.63 -15.17
CA THR A 128 -0.22 -5.33 -15.83
C THR A 128 -1.66 -4.85 -15.66
N LEU A 129 -1.85 -3.78 -14.89
CA LEU A 129 -3.16 -3.21 -14.55
C LEU A 129 -3.28 -1.83 -15.21
N VAL A 130 -3.97 -1.79 -16.35
CA VAL A 130 -3.96 -0.64 -17.27
C VAL A 130 -4.86 0.52 -16.79
N ASP A 131 -5.91 0.22 -16.04
CA ASP A 131 -6.87 1.21 -15.53
C ASP A 131 -6.84 1.22 -13.99
N ASP A 132 -7.77 1.94 -13.36
CA ASP A 132 -7.90 2.05 -11.92
C ASP A 132 -7.85 0.69 -11.18
N VAL A 133 -7.04 0.63 -10.13
CA VAL A 133 -6.99 -0.48 -9.17
C VAL A 133 -7.57 0.00 -7.84
N SER A 134 -8.50 -0.77 -7.28
CA SER A 134 -9.13 -0.49 -5.99
C SER A 134 -9.10 -1.73 -5.12
N LEU A 135 -8.28 -1.71 -4.07
CA LEU A 135 -8.22 -2.73 -3.04
C LEU A 135 -8.93 -2.21 -1.78
N ASN A 136 -9.90 -2.97 -1.28
CA ASN A 136 -10.63 -2.66 -0.06
C ASN A 136 -10.78 -3.90 0.80
N THR A 137 -10.00 -4.00 1.86
CA THR A 137 -9.98 -5.20 2.70
C THR A 137 -11.06 -5.13 3.77
N GLY A 138 -11.28 -3.95 4.35
CA GLY A 138 -12.30 -3.68 5.35
C GLY A 138 -11.72 -3.68 6.76
N HIS A 139 -12.37 -4.28 7.75
CA HIS A 139 -11.80 -4.38 9.11
C HIS A 139 -11.11 -5.73 9.32
N GLY A 140 -10.01 -5.72 10.05
CA GLY A 140 -9.11 -6.85 10.27
C GLY A 140 -7.66 -6.37 10.18
N ASN A 141 -6.72 -7.22 10.55
CA ASN A 141 -5.31 -6.98 10.33
C ASN A 141 -4.97 -7.48 8.92
N ASP A 142 -4.89 -6.58 7.95
CA ASP A 142 -4.74 -6.93 6.55
C ASP A 142 -3.28 -6.86 6.08
N PHE A 143 -2.91 -7.79 5.19
CA PHE A 143 -1.60 -7.84 4.56
C PHE A 143 -1.75 -7.67 3.05
N ILE A 144 -1.16 -6.62 2.48
CA ILE A 144 -1.27 -6.30 1.06
C ILE A 144 0.12 -6.16 0.45
N VAL A 145 0.43 -6.96 -0.55
CA VAL A 145 1.72 -6.94 -1.27
C VAL A 145 1.47 -6.72 -2.76
N LEU A 146 2.13 -5.71 -3.30
CA LEU A 146 2.29 -5.49 -4.74
C LEU A 146 3.78 -5.62 -5.04
N ALA A 147 4.17 -6.66 -5.80
CA ALA A 147 5.58 -6.95 -6.06
C ALA A 147 5.83 -7.55 -7.45
N GLY A 148 7.11 -7.84 -7.73
CA GLY A 148 7.60 -8.28 -9.03
C GLY A 148 7.40 -7.21 -10.11
N ASP A 149 7.34 -7.62 -11.37
CA ASP A 149 7.17 -6.72 -12.53
C ASP A 149 5.72 -6.21 -12.67
N THR A 150 5.07 -5.87 -11.55
CA THR A 150 3.70 -5.34 -11.53
C THR A 150 3.68 -3.88 -12.00
N LEU A 151 2.83 -3.58 -12.98
CA LEU A 151 2.63 -2.24 -13.55
C LEU A 151 1.20 -1.76 -13.26
N ILE A 152 1.04 -0.53 -12.76
CA ILE A 152 -0.27 0.11 -12.59
C ILE A 152 -0.25 1.44 -13.33
N ALA A 153 -0.93 1.52 -14.48
CA ALA A 153 -0.80 2.70 -15.33
C ALA A 153 -1.54 3.93 -14.78
N GLU A 154 -2.69 3.73 -14.13
CA GLU A 154 -3.59 4.80 -13.68
C GLU A 154 -3.61 4.92 -12.14
N LYS A 155 -4.80 4.93 -11.50
CA LYS A 155 -4.89 5.10 -10.04
C LYS A 155 -4.71 3.78 -9.30
N LEU A 156 -3.89 3.77 -8.25
CA LEU A 156 -3.93 2.76 -7.19
C LEU A 156 -4.65 3.34 -5.97
N ALA A 157 -5.69 2.67 -5.51
CA ALA A 157 -6.35 2.99 -4.25
C ALA A 157 -6.38 1.77 -3.33
N ILE A 158 -5.65 1.83 -2.23
CA ILE A 158 -5.67 0.86 -1.15
C ILE A 158 -6.42 1.47 0.01
N LYS A 159 -7.41 0.74 0.52
CA LYS A 159 -8.25 1.17 1.63
C LYS A 159 -8.50 0.02 2.59
N THR A 160 -7.79 0.00 3.69
CA THR A 160 -8.20 -0.79 4.85
C THR A 160 -9.12 0.10 5.71
N SER A 161 -9.79 -0.47 6.71
CA SER A 161 -10.72 0.27 7.59
C SER A 161 -10.22 0.32 9.01
N GLY A 162 -9.83 -0.81 9.59
CA GLY A 162 -9.07 -0.76 10.81
C GLY A 162 -8.71 -2.13 11.35
N GLY A 163 -7.71 -2.13 12.22
CA GLY A 163 -6.82 -3.27 12.47
C GLY A 163 -5.39 -2.82 12.16
N ASP A 164 -4.40 -3.58 12.62
CA ASP A 164 -3.00 -3.28 12.38
C ASP A 164 -2.63 -3.80 10.99
N ASP A 165 -2.61 -2.91 10.00
CA ASP A 165 -2.44 -3.28 8.60
C ASP A 165 -0.97 -3.21 8.15
N SER A 166 -0.63 -4.01 7.16
CA SER A 166 0.71 -4.05 6.57
C SER A 166 0.62 -4.00 5.06
N ILE A 167 1.16 -2.93 4.47
CA ILE A 167 1.09 -2.65 3.04
C ILE A 167 2.50 -2.52 2.48
N GLU A 168 2.84 -3.43 1.57
CA GLU A 168 4.09 -3.41 0.82
C GLU A 168 3.84 -3.14 -0.66
N ILE A 169 4.54 -2.14 -1.19
CA ILE A 169 4.61 -1.84 -2.62
C ILE A 169 6.09 -1.84 -2.98
N ALA A 170 6.56 -2.95 -3.56
CA ALA A 170 7.95 -3.19 -3.88
C ALA A 170 8.12 -3.53 -5.36
N GLU A 171 9.26 -3.19 -5.96
CA GLU A 171 9.70 -3.65 -7.30
C GLU A 171 8.74 -3.36 -8.48
N CYS A 172 7.63 -2.68 -8.25
CA CYS A 172 6.62 -2.42 -9.26
C CYS A 172 7.14 -1.39 -10.28
N ALA A 173 6.98 -1.69 -11.58
CA ALA A 173 7.72 -1.01 -12.65
C ALA A 173 7.36 0.48 -12.87
N SER A 174 6.17 0.96 -12.46
CA SER A 174 5.78 2.39 -12.41
C SER A 174 4.26 2.59 -12.15
N ASN A 175 3.89 3.71 -11.52
CA ASN A 175 2.53 4.26 -11.49
C ASN A 175 2.63 5.74 -11.75
N TYR A 176 2.40 6.10 -13.00
CA TYR A 176 2.38 7.48 -13.47
C TYR A 176 1.16 8.26 -12.95
N GLY A 177 0.14 7.55 -12.46
CA GLY A 177 -1.10 8.09 -11.93
C GLY A 177 -0.99 8.51 -10.46
N LYS A 178 -2.00 8.13 -9.68
CA LYS A 178 -2.12 8.53 -8.27
C LYS A 178 -2.22 7.29 -7.39
N THR A 179 -1.35 7.21 -6.39
CA THR A 179 -1.44 6.23 -5.32
C THR A 179 -2.13 6.86 -4.12
N ILE A 180 -3.18 6.19 -3.64
CA ILE A 180 -3.94 6.56 -2.45
C ILE A 180 -3.90 5.39 -1.50
N ILE A 181 -3.39 5.61 -0.30
CA ILE A 181 -3.40 4.63 0.79
C ILE A 181 -4.17 5.26 1.95
N LYS A 182 -5.15 4.52 2.48
CA LYS A 182 -5.93 4.91 3.66
C LYS A 182 -6.11 3.70 4.55
N THR A 183 -5.70 3.78 5.81
CA THR A 183 -5.85 2.67 6.76
C THR A 183 -6.82 2.97 7.91
N ASN A 184 -7.01 4.25 8.21
CA ASN A 184 -7.91 4.85 9.20
C ASN A 184 -7.61 4.56 10.67
N SER A 185 -7.54 3.31 11.13
CA SER A 185 -7.24 3.05 12.55
C SER A 185 -6.57 1.72 12.81
N GLY A 186 -5.55 1.73 13.65
CA GLY A 186 -4.64 0.61 13.87
C GLY A 186 -3.22 1.12 13.87
N ASN A 187 -2.26 0.28 14.27
CA ASN A 187 -0.84 0.59 14.09
C ASN A 187 -0.42 0.06 12.73
N ASP A 188 -0.35 0.94 11.74
CA ASP A 188 -0.20 0.53 10.36
C ASP A 188 1.26 0.62 9.89
N LEU A 189 1.69 -0.39 9.14
CA LEU A 189 3.02 -0.43 8.51
C LEU A 189 2.90 -0.29 7.00
N ILE A 190 3.50 0.76 6.46
CA ILE A 190 3.52 1.03 5.01
C ILE A 190 4.97 1.02 4.54
N ASN A 191 5.30 0.12 3.62
CA ASN A 191 6.62 0.02 3.00
C ASN A 191 6.54 0.28 1.50
N LEU A 192 7.25 1.33 1.06
CA LEU A 192 7.39 1.71 -0.33
C LEU A 192 8.83 1.45 -0.76
N GLN A 193 9.03 0.63 -1.79
CA GLN A 193 10.35 0.29 -2.33
C GLN A 193 10.41 0.42 -3.87
N GLY A 194 11.46 1.06 -4.39
CA GLY A 194 11.89 0.88 -5.78
C GLY A 194 11.10 1.63 -6.84
N TYR A 195 10.46 2.76 -6.51
CA TYR A 195 9.29 3.21 -7.27
C TYR A 195 9.30 4.63 -7.84
N TYR A 196 8.62 4.82 -8.99
CA TYR A 196 8.20 6.14 -9.51
C TYR A 196 6.69 6.38 -9.31
N LEU A 197 6.31 7.20 -8.33
CA LEU A 197 4.93 7.58 -8.05
C LEU A 197 4.60 8.91 -8.73
N GLY A 198 3.58 8.91 -9.58
CA GLY A 198 3.08 10.13 -10.21
C GLY A 198 2.45 11.10 -9.20
N ARG A 199 1.84 10.60 -8.12
CA ARG A 199 1.34 11.32 -6.93
C ARG A 199 1.18 10.34 -5.77
N LEU A 200 1.56 10.73 -4.56
CA LEU A 200 1.27 9.97 -3.33
C LEU A 200 0.27 10.73 -2.44
N ALA A 201 -0.79 10.05 -2.00
CA ALA A 201 -1.67 10.48 -0.92
C ALA A 201 -1.79 9.35 0.12
N LEU A 202 -1.22 9.56 1.30
CA LEU A 202 -1.26 8.65 2.45
C LEU A 202 -2.00 9.33 3.62
N ASP A 203 -2.82 8.55 4.31
CA ASP A 203 -3.68 8.99 5.42
C ASP A 203 -3.95 7.77 6.33
N THR A 204 -3.17 7.61 7.40
CA THR A 204 -3.17 6.39 8.22
C THR A 204 -4.14 6.45 9.39
N GLY A 205 -4.30 7.63 10.01
CA GLY A 205 -5.49 8.00 10.75
C GLY A 205 -5.32 7.96 12.27
N LYS A 206 -5.50 6.82 12.94
CA LYS A 206 -5.33 6.71 14.39
C LYS A 206 -4.56 5.44 14.74
N GLY A 207 -3.42 5.62 15.37
CA GLY A 207 -2.57 4.57 15.90
C GLY A 207 -1.12 4.95 15.66
N ILE A 208 -0.19 4.12 16.11
CA ILE A 208 1.24 4.37 15.89
C ILE A 208 1.59 3.85 14.50
N ASP A 209 1.68 4.76 13.53
CA ASP A 209 1.86 4.40 12.13
C ASP A 209 3.31 4.57 11.68
N GLU A 210 3.80 3.61 10.88
CA GLU A 210 5.17 3.63 10.36
C GLU A 210 5.19 3.59 8.82
N LEU A 211 5.81 4.61 8.22
CA LEU A 211 6.08 4.69 6.79
C LEU A 211 7.56 4.49 6.50
N TYR A 212 7.88 3.43 5.79
CA TYR A 212 9.20 3.12 5.27
C TYR A 212 9.29 3.47 3.79
N ILE A 213 10.28 4.29 3.44
CA ILE A 213 10.61 4.66 2.06
C ILE A 213 12.04 4.19 1.82
N SER A 214 12.18 3.15 1.01
CA SER A 214 13.46 2.52 0.69
C SER A 214 13.62 2.31 -0.82
N GLN A 215 14.80 1.86 -1.23
CA GLN A 215 15.21 1.66 -2.62
C GLN A 215 14.77 2.78 -3.59
N TYR A 216 15.57 3.83 -3.77
CA TYR A 216 15.38 4.92 -4.74
C TYR A 216 13.93 5.20 -5.20
N ILE A 217 13.24 6.09 -4.48
CA ILE A 217 11.87 6.48 -4.83
C ILE A 217 11.84 7.86 -5.47
N ASN A 218 11.04 8.03 -6.52
CA ASN A 218 10.72 9.33 -7.11
C ASN A 218 9.23 9.58 -6.98
N VAL A 219 8.82 10.70 -6.38
CA VAL A 219 7.41 11.05 -6.28
C VAL A 219 7.15 12.45 -6.80
N ASN A 220 6.15 12.61 -7.65
CA ASN A 220 5.66 13.91 -8.10
C ASN A 220 4.42 14.33 -7.29
N ARG A 221 4.63 15.20 -6.31
CA ARG A 221 3.67 15.59 -5.28
C ARG A 221 3.35 14.50 -4.27
N VAL A 222 3.51 14.86 -3.01
CA VAL A 222 3.32 14.00 -1.84
C VAL A 222 2.35 14.69 -0.89
N LYS A 223 1.39 13.92 -0.39
CA LYS A 223 0.50 14.32 0.69
C LYS A 223 0.44 13.19 1.70
N ILE A 224 1.06 13.35 2.86
CA ILE A 224 1.09 12.37 3.95
C ILE A 224 0.42 13.00 5.17
N PHE A 225 -0.55 12.30 5.74
CA PHE A 225 -1.12 12.55 7.07
C PHE A 225 -1.01 11.27 7.87
N LEU A 226 -0.39 11.33 9.04
CA LEU A 226 -0.21 10.14 9.86
C LEU A 226 -1.31 10.05 10.93
N GLY A 227 -1.67 11.17 11.55
CA GLY A 227 -3.03 11.42 12.03
C GLY A 227 -3.11 11.62 13.53
N ARG A 228 -3.14 10.58 14.35
CA ARG A 228 -3.18 10.65 15.82
C ARG A 228 -2.25 9.59 16.37
N ASP A 229 -1.75 9.86 17.58
CA ASP A 229 -0.73 9.04 18.24
C ASP A 229 0.65 9.29 17.57
N ASP A 230 1.72 8.69 18.09
CA ASP A 230 3.09 9.07 17.73
C ASP A 230 3.59 8.30 16.50
N ASP A 231 3.74 8.99 15.39
CA ASP A 231 3.97 8.36 14.09
C ASP A 231 5.43 8.44 13.63
N LYS A 232 5.82 7.59 12.67
CA LYS A 232 7.19 7.54 12.16
C LYS A 232 7.25 7.45 10.64
N ILE A 233 8.12 8.27 10.04
CA ILE A 233 8.59 8.11 8.66
C ILE A 233 10.07 7.80 8.69
N LEU A 234 10.49 6.76 7.99
CA LEU A 234 11.89 6.46 7.74
C LEU A 234 12.22 6.51 6.25
N PHE A 235 13.24 7.31 5.93
CA PHE A 235 13.92 7.28 4.64
C PHE A 235 15.19 6.43 4.73
N ALA A 236 15.09 5.17 4.28
CA ALA A 236 16.18 4.19 4.29
C ALA A 236 16.99 4.16 2.97
N SER A 237 16.59 4.95 1.97
CA SER A 237 17.38 5.22 0.76
C SER A 237 17.11 6.65 0.27
N THR A 238 17.85 7.10 -0.74
CA THR A 238 17.52 8.36 -1.42
C THR A 238 16.09 8.38 -1.94
N ALA A 239 15.36 9.46 -1.62
CA ALA A 239 14.05 9.73 -2.16
C ALA A 239 14.04 11.12 -2.82
N ASN A 240 13.53 11.17 -4.05
CA ASN A 240 13.36 12.38 -4.83
C ASN A 240 11.90 12.81 -4.79
N LEU A 241 11.60 13.72 -3.87
CA LEU A 241 10.25 14.25 -3.72
C LEU A 241 10.18 15.57 -4.47
N THR A 242 9.42 15.58 -5.56
CA THR A 242 9.32 16.72 -6.49
C THR A 242 7.93 17.37 -6.41
N GLY A 243 7.84 18.62 -6.86
CA GLY A 243 6.57 19.36 -6.91
C GLY A 243 6.11 19.84 -5.53
N THR A 244 4.88 19.53 -5.15
CA THR A 244 4.27 19.92 -3.86
C THR A 244 4.39 18.79 -2.84
N VAL A 245 5.07 19.04 -1.73
CA VAL A 245 5.24 18.06 -0.65
C VAL A 245 4.56 18.57 0.61
N THR A 246 3.61 17.79 1.12
CA THR A 246 2.96 18.00 2.41
C THR A 246 3.10 16.73 3.24
N ILE A 247 3.68 16.87 4.42
CA ILE A 247 3.78 15.81 5.42
C ILE A 247 3.26 16.38 6.73
N ASN A 248 2.36 15.66 7.40
CA ASN A 248 1.74 16.11 8.64
C ASN A 248 1.64 14.90 9.57
N GLY A 249 2.38 14.94 10.68
CA GLY A 249 2.33 13.88 11.69
C GLY A 249 0.97 13.83 12.39
N GLY A 250 0.30 14.97 12.53
CA GLY A 250 -1.07 15.02 13.05
C GLY A 250 -1.08 15.39 14.53
N LYS A 251 -1.79 14.61 15.36
CA LYS A 251 -2.00 14.87 16.79
C LYS A 251 -1.17 13.95 17.70
N GLY A 252 0.00 13.52 17.25
CA GLY A 252 1.02 12.90 18.09
C GLY A 252 1.81 13.93 18.89
N ASP A 253 2.36 13.51 20.02
CA ASP A 253 3.28 14.31 20.81
C ASP A 253 4.73 14.11 20.30
N ASN A 254 5.00 12.98 19.64
CA ASN A 254 6.34 12.53 19.26
C ASN A 254 6.45 11.97 17.83
N ASP A 255 5.85 12.65 16.84
CA ASP A 255 6.01 12.28 15.43
C ASP A 255 7.46 12.45 14.95
N ARG A 256 7.98 11.45 14.24
CA ARG A 256 9.40 11.33 13.84
C ARG A 256 9.57 11.21 12.34
N ILE A 257 10.54 11.93 11.80
CA ILE A 257 11.08 11.69 10.45
C ILE A 257 12.56 11.36 10.60
N VAL A 258 12.95 10.15 10.23
CA VAL A 258 14.31 9.61 10.35
C VAL A 258 14.88 9.37 8.96
N GLN A 259 16.18 9.62 8.77
CA GLN A 259 16.90 9.36 7.53
C GLN A 259 18.25 8.70 7.84
N ASP A 260 18.71 7.72 7.05
CA ASP A 260 20.05 7.12 7.22
C ASP A 260 21.19 8.14 6.93
N ASP A 261 22.27 8.29 7.75
CA ASP A 261 23.22 9.45 7.74
C ASP A 261 24.01 9.57 6.43
N GLY A 262 24.02 8.49 5.65
CA GLY A 262 24.75 8.40 4.39
C GLY A 262 23.92 8.69 3.15
N LEU A 263 22.66 9.09 3.31
CA LEU A 263 21.71 9.26 2.22
C LEU A 263 21.36 10.73 1.98
N SER A 264 21.12 11.09 0.72
CA SER A 264 20.46 12.37 0.38
C SER A 264 18.98 12.12 0.13
N THR A 265 18.10 12.86 0.78
CA THR A 265 16.69 12.97 0.39
C THR A 265 16.54 14.33 -0.25
N ASP A 266 16.41 14.35 -1.57
CA ASP A 266 16.39 15.58 -2.34
C ASP A 266 14.95 16.06 -2.51
N PHE A 267 14.65 17.19 -1.88
CA PHE A 267 13.38 17.90 -2.08
C PHE A 267 13.55 18.92 -3.21
N TYR A 268 13.10 18.58 -4.41
CA TYR A 268 13.10 19.50 -5.55
C TYR A 268 11.74 20.23 -5.61
N LEU A 269 11.63 21.34 -4.87
CA LEU A 269 10.36 21.95 -4.47
C LEU A 269 9.87 23.08 -5.40
N MET A 270 8.54 23.21 -5.49
CA MET A 270 7.87 24.50 -5.70
C MET A 270 7.18 25.01 -4.41
N SER A 271 6.79 24.13 -3.48
CA SER A 271 6.31 24.47 -2.11
C SER A 271 6.38 23.25 -1.16
N LYS A 272 6.73 23.48 0.12
CA LYS A 272 6.89 22.44 1.16
C LYS A 272 6.17 22.84 2.45
N PHE A 273 5.56 21.88 3.13
CA PHE A 273 4.94 22.04 4.46
C PHE A 273 5.13 20.78 5.30
N ILE A 274 5.72 20.92 6.50
CA ILE A 274 5.90 19.86 7.48
C ILE A 274 5.42 20.38 8.84
N GLU A 275 4.47 19.68 9.48
CA GLU A 275 3.95 19.99 10.82
C GLU A 275 4.27 18.87 11.82
N ASN A 276 4.55 19.26 13.07
CA ASN A 276 4.72 18.41 14.26
C ASN A 276 5.88 17.40 14.27
N SER A 277 6.95 17.64 13.51
CA SER A 277 8.14 16.77 13.59
C SER A 277 9.08 17.19 14.72
N ALA A 278 9.32 16.28 15.68
CA ALA A 278 10.45 16.41 16.59
C ALA A 278 11.75 16.04 15.86
N VAL A 279 12.74 16.92 15.93
CA VAL A 279 14.09 16.69 15.41
C VAL A 279 14.97 16.29 16.58
N GLU A 280 15.12 14.99 16.83
CA GLU A 280 16.08 14.49 17.81
C GLU A 280 17.40 14.14 17.12
N THR A 281 18.46 14.85 17.45
CA THR A 281 19.84 14.37 17.29
C THR A 281 20.18 13.56 18.53
N ASP A 282 19.64 12.36 18.64
CA ASP A 282 19.99 11.52 19.79
C ASP A 282 21.42 10.99 19.63
N ALA A 283 22.21 11.09 20.69
CA ALA A 283 23.65 10.82 20.68
C ALA A 283 23.99 9.31 20.63
N ASP A 284 22.97 8.45 20.46
CA ASP A 284 23.09 7.01 20.45
C ASP A 284 22.73 6.41 19.07
N ASN A 285 23.67 6.52 18.13
CA ASN A 285 23.77 5.69 16.91
C ASN A 285 22.48 5.53 16.07
N GLU A 286 21.61 6.53 16.03
CA GLU A 286 20.56 6.67 15.02
C GLU A 286 21.01 7.67 13.96
N PRO A 287 20.57 7.46 12.70
CA PRO A 287 21.18 8.16 11.62
C PRO A 287 20.79 9.64 11.44
N ALA A 288 21.73 10.42 10.92
CA ALA A 288 21.74 11.88 10.83
C ALA A 288 20.52 12.49 10.13
N VAL A 289 20.02 13.50 10.83
CA VAL A 289 18.92 14.40 10.50
C VAL A 289 19.12 15.12 9.16
N ILE A 290 18.04 15.26 8.37
CA ILE A 290 17.96 16.19 7.23
C ILE A 290 18.16 17.63 7.75
N THR A 291 19.37 18.16 7.63
CA THR A 291 19.69 19.56 7.95
C THR A 291 19.96 20.42 6.71
N SER A 292 19.34 20.12 5.55
CA SER A 292 19.41 21.03 4.41
C SER A 292 18.45 22.21 4.60
N GLN A 293 18.98 23.30 5.18
CA GLN A 293 18.38 24.64 5.31
C GLN A 293 16.84 24.67 5.31
N MET A 294 16.29 24.32 6.47
CA MET A 294 14.86 24.28 6.75
C MET A 294 14.36 25.70 7.04
N VAL A 295 13.88 26.42 6.01
CA VAL A 295 13.06 27.63 6.23
C VAL A 295 11.64 27.17 6.52
N LEU A 296 11.28 27.18 7.80
CA LEU A 296 9.91 27.06 8.29
C LEU A 296 9.15 28.34 7.90
N ASP A 297 8.40 28.32 6.80
CA ASP A 297 7.35 29.32 6.59
C ASP A 297 6.17 28.99 7.51
N TYR A 298 6.29 29.45 8.75
CA TYR A 298 5.20 29.50 9.71
C TYR A 298 4.16 30.50 9.20
N THR A 299 3.10 30.02 8.53
CA THR A 299 1.87 30.80 8.37
C THR A 299 0.89 30.35 9.44
N ALA A 300 1.02 30.91 10.65
CA ALA A 300 -0.07 30.87 11.63
C ALA A 300 -1.35 31.37 10.96
N ARG A 301 -2.40 30.54 10.99
CA ARG A 301 -3.76 31.06 10.84
C ARG A 301 -4.10 31.87 12.09
N GLY A 302 -3.87 33.18 12.01
CA GLY A 302 -4.54 34.19 12.82
C GLY A 302 -4.16 34.21 14.31
N GLY A 303 -3.04 34.84 14.60
CA GLY A 303 -2.64 35.32 15.94
C GLY A 303 -1.37 36.14 15.77
N ASP A 304 -1.36 37.39 16.23
CA ASP A 304 -0.23 38.31 16.09
C ASP A 304 1.03 37.73 16.78
N PRO A 305 2.15 37.54 16.08
CA PRO A 305 3.35 36.90 16.62
C PRO A 305 4.12 37.74 17.67
N LEU A 306 3.58 38.88 18.13
CA LEU A 306 4.19 39.73 19.16
C LEU A 306 3.45 39.79 20.51
N ASP A 307 2.39 39.02 20.73
CA ASP A 307 1.72 39.00 22.04
C ASP A 307 2.39 37.99 22.99
N ILE A 308 3.55 38.37 23.54
CA ILE A 308 4.12 37.78 24.76
C ILE A 308 3.56 38.56 25.94
N SER A 309 2.36 38.20 26.37
CA SER A 309 1.91 38.48 27.73
C SER A 309 1.12 37.29 28.29
N CYS A 310 1.69 36.62 29.29
CA CYS A 310 0.89 35.82 30.21
C CYS A 310 0.04 36.79 31.04
N PRO A 311 -1.27 36.59 31.18
CA PRO A 311 -2.05 37.35 32.15
C PRO A 311 -1.74 36.84 33.57
N GLU A 312 -1.69 37.77 34.53
CA GLU A 312 -1.64 37.52 35.97
C GLU A 312 -2.79 36.61 36.47
#